data_AF-A0A316HHU4-F1
#
_entry.id   AF-A0A316HHU4-F1
#
_cell.length_a   1.000
_cell.length_b   1.000
_cell.length_c   1.000
_cell.angle_alpha   90.00
_cell.angle_beta   90.00
_cell.angle_gamma   90.00
#
_symmetry.space_group_name_H-M   'P 1'
#
loop_
_entity.id
_entity.type
_entity.pdbx_description
1 polymer ?
#
loop_
_entity_poly.entity_id
_entity_poly.type
_entity_poly.pdbx_seq_one_letter_code
_entity_poly.pdbx_strand_id
1 'polypeptide(L)'
;MVRPKRRRTRCTAQATGTPQITDNTTITGPTTYVGGACAALPAGTGTALVERGTCAFQVKLDNITAAGYTAGIVFQNVRPDCLGQVSMLASGTIPDGVTSGCSA
;
A
#
# COMPACT_ATOMS: atom_id res chain seq x y z
N MET A 1 -29.57 24.71 -2.47
CA MET A 1 -29.51 23.22 -2.55
C MET A 1 -28.06 22.80 -2.70
N VAL A 2 -27.37 22.50 -1.60
CA VAL A 2 -25.95 22.11 -1.61
C VAL A 2 -25.87 20.66 -2.06
N ARG A 3 -25.29 20.39 -3.24
CA ARG A 3 -24.98 19.02 -3.66
C ARG A 3 -24.08 18.40 -2.57
N PRO A 4 -24.45 17.26 -1.96
CA PRO A 4 -23.57 16.61 -1.00
C PRO A 4 -22.25 16.32 -1.71
N LYS A 5 -21.13 16.77 -1.14
CA LYS A 5 -19.79 16.34 -1.57
C LYS A 5 -19.83 14.83 -1.56
N ARG A 6 -19.95 14.18 -2.72
CA ARG A 6 -19.73 12.75 -2.83
C ARG A 6 -18.31 12.56 -2.28
N ARG A 7 -18.19 11.99 -1.08
CA ARG A 7 -16.92 11.46 -0.58
C ARG A 7 -16.44 10.59 -1.72
N ARG A 8 -15.41 11.04 -2.44
CA ARG A 8 -14.69 10.17 -3.37
C ARG A 8 -13.96 9.21 -2.45
N THR A 9 -14.65 8.15 -2.05
CA THR A 9 -14.06 7.05 -1.29
C THR A 9 -12.95 6.53 -2.18
N ARG A 10 -11.71 6.88 -1.87
CA ARG A 10 -10.55 6.25 -2.50
C ARG A 10 -10.64 4.79 -2.11
N CYS A 11 -10.94 3.92 -3.08
CA CYS A 11 -10.90 2.48 -2.85
C CYS A 11 -9.43 2.05 -2.75
N THR A 12 -8.85 2.15 -1.55
CA THR A 12 -7.64 1.39 -1.22
C THR A 12 -8.06 -0.02 -0.88
N ALA A 13 -7.60 -1.02 -1.62
CA ALA A 13 -7.72 -2.40 -1.16
C ALA A 13 -6.61 -2.61 -0.12
N GLN A 14 -7.00 -2.90 1.12
CA GLN A 14 -6.10 -3.12 2.25
C GLN A 14 -6.14 -4.60 2.61
N ALA A 15 -5.02 -5.13 3.11
CA ALA A 15 -5.02 -6.48 3.63
C ALA A 15 -5.77 -6.50 4.96
N THR A 16 -6.65 -7.46 5.20
CA THR A 16 -7.37 -7.55 6.49
C THR A 16 -6.51 -8.07 7.63
N GLY A 17 -5.32 -8.60 7.32
CA GLY A 17 -4.33 -9.09 8.28
C GLY A 17 -3.36 -8.02 8.80
N THR A 18 -3.52 -6.75 8.41
CA THR A 18 -2.69 -5.62 8.84
C THR A 18 -3.53 -4.50 9.45
N PRO A 19 -2.93 -3.62 10.28
CA PRO A 19 -3.63 -2.45 10.80
C PRO A 19 -4.25 -1.61 9.67
N GLN A 20 -5.56 -1.39 9.75
CA GLN A 20 -6.30 -0.67 8.69
C GLN A 20 -6.00 0.83 8.69
N ILE A 21 -5.87 1.39 7.50
CA ILE A 21 -5.76 2.84 7.28
C ILE A 21 -7.18 3.39 7.13
N THR A 22 -7.68 4.00 8.20
CA THR A 22 -9.02 4.62 8.27
C THR A 22 -8.93 6.15 8.15
N ASP A 23 -10.06 6.85 8.11
CA ASP A 23 -10.11 8.33 8.16
C ASP A 23 -9.40 8.92 9.39
N ASN A 24 -9.23 8.13 10.46
CA ASN A 24 -8.56 8.54 11.69
C ASN A 24 -7.10 8.04 11.77
N THR A 25 -6.65 7.25 10.80
CA THR A 25 -5.28 6.74 10.73
C THR A 25 -4.45 7.70 9.88
N THR A 26 -3.53 8.42 10.51
CA THR A 26 -2.56 9.25 9.77
C THR A 26 -1.25 8.49 9.65
N ILE A 27 -0.79 8.26 8.42
CA ILE A 27 0.59 7.84 8.15
C ILE A 27 1.41 9.10 7.90
N THR A 28 2.34 9.38 8.80
CA THR A 28 3.24 10.54 8.75
C THR A 28 4.68 10.06 8.82
N GLY A 29 5.55 10.69 8.03
CA GLY A 29 6.97 10.38 8.00
C GLY A 29 7.58 10.47 6.60
N PRO A 30 8.89 10.23 6.49
CA PRO A 30 9.57 10.19 5.19
C PRO A 30 8.99 9.06 4.33
N THR A 31 8.88 9.32 3.02
CA THR A 31 8.52 8.30 2.03
C THR A 31 9.78 7.90 1.27
N THR A 32 10.03 6.61 1.14
CA THR A 32 11.18 6.08 0.39
C THR A 32 10.70 5.15 -0.70
N TYR A 33 11.10 5.40 -1.94
CA TYR A 33 10.86 4.49 -3.04
C TYR A 33 11.84 3.32 -2.99
N VAL A 34 11.31 2.10 -2.91
CA VAL A 34 12.10 0.86 -2.72
C VAL A 34 11.94 -0.15 -3.88
N GLY A 35 11.34 0.28 -4.99
CA GLY A 35 11.12 -0.58 -6.15
C GLY A 35 10.16 -1.73 -5.86
N GLY A 36 10.48 -2.92 -6.38
CA GLY A 36 9.61 -4.09 -6.26
C GLY A 36 9.59 -4.79 -4.89
N ALA A 37 10.46 -4.43 -3.93
CA ALA A 37 10.55 -5.08 -2.60
C ALA A 37 10.54 -6.62 -2.59
N CYS A 38 11.02 -7.26 -3.66
CA CYS A 38 11.10 -8.73 -3.76
C CYS A 38 12.41 -9.30 -3.19
N ALA A 39 13.39 -8.44 -2.92
CA ALA A 39 14.66 -8.78 -2.31
C ALA A 39 14.84 -7.95 -1.02
N ALA A 40 15.89 -8.27 -0.27
CA ALA A 40 16.27 -7.50 0.91
C ALA A 40 16.41 -6.00 0.56
N LEU A 41 15.74 -5.16 1.35
CA LEU A 41 15.75 -3.72 1.18
C LEU A 41 16.82 -3.09 2.07
N PRO A 42 17.39 -1.94 1.66
CA PRO A 42 18.22 -1.15 2.56
C PRO A 42 17.38 -0.68 3.75
N ALA A 43 18.03 -0.54 4.91
CA ALA A 43 17.37 -0.05 6.11
C ALA A 43 16.79 1.35 5.87
N GLY A 44 15.55 1.56 6.31
CA GLY A 44 14.82 2.80 6.14
C GLY A 44 13.82 3.04 7.26
N THR A 45 13.24 4.23 7.29
CA THR A 45 12.23 4.63 8.27
C THR A 45 11.03 5.25 7.57
N GLY A 46 9.88 5.30 8.26
CA GLY A 46 8.66 5.87 7.71
C GLY A 46 7.96 4.94 6.73
N THR A 47 7.60 5.45 5.55
CA THR A 47 6.74 4.75 4.58
C THR A 47 7.52 4.26 3.38
N ALA A 48 7.44 2.96 3.09
CA ALA A 48 7.98 2.39 1.86
C ALA A 48 6.98 2.50 0.71
N LEU A 49 7.41 3.11 -0.41
CA LEU A 49 6.68 3.13 -1.67
C LEU A 49 7.19 1.99 -2.55
N VAL A 50 6.29 1.06 -2.88
CA VAL A 50 6.63 -0.22 -3.50
C VAL A 50 5.84 -0.39 -4.79
N GLU A 51 6.48 -0.84 -5.85
CA GLU A 51 5.81 -1.20 -7.09
C GLU A 51 5.18 -2.59 -7.00
N ARG A 52 3.99 -2.75 -7.59
CA ARG A 52 3.45 -4.07 -7.88
C ARG A 52 4.38 -4.79 -8.84
N GLY A 53 4.95 -5.90 -8.36
CA GLY A 53 5.97 -6.68 -9.06
C GLY A 53 5.51 -8.09 -9.36
N THR A 54 6.47 -9.01 -9.40
CA THR A 54 6.26 -10.45 -9.63
C THR A 54 6.11 -11.25 -8.32
N CYS A 55 6.62 -10.73 -7.20
CA CYS A 55 6.49 -11.37 -5.89
C CYS A 55 5.16 -11.05 -5.18
N ALA A 56 4.77 -11.93 -4.26
CA ALA A 56 3.56 -11.80 -3.45
C ALA A 56 3.61 -10.58 -2.50
N PHE A 57 2.43 -10.07 -2.11
CA PHE A 57 2.31 -8.93 -1.19
C PHE A 57 2.89 -9.23 0.20
N GLN A 58 2.71 -10.45 0.71
CA GLN A 58 3.33 -10.87 1.98
C GLN A 58 4.86 -10.72 1.95
N VAL A 59 5.52 -11.18 0.88
CA VAL A 59 6.99 -11.05 0.75
C VAL A 59 7.43 -9.59 0.77
N LYS A 60 6.66 -8.70 0.14
CA LYS A 60 6.93 -7.26 0.17
C LYS A 60 6.80 -6.72 1.59
N LEU A 61 5.71 -7.06 2.27
CA LEU A 61 5.45 -6.63 3.65
C LEU A 61 6.54 -7.10 4.61
N ASP A 62 6.97 -8.36 4.48
CA ASP A 62 8.03 -8.94 5.30
C ASP A 62 9.36 -8.22 5.08
N ASN A 63 9.73 -7.94 3.82
CA ASN A 63 10.96 -7.22 3.48
C ASN A 63 10.95 -5.76 3.96
N ILE A 64 9.81 -5.08 3.86
CA ILE A 64 9.61 -3.70 4.34
C ILE A 64 9.70 -3.66 5.87
N THR A 65 9.06 -4.62 6.54
CA THR A 65 9.10 -4.73 8.00
C THR A 65 10.52 -5.04 8.48
N ALA A 66 11.20 -5.99 7.84
CA ALA A 66 12.59 -6.35 8.16
C ALA A 66 13.58 -5.19 7.94
N ALA A 67 13.30 -4.31 7.00
CA ALA A 67 14.11 -3.11 6.73
C ALA A 67 13.82 -1.93 7.68
N GLY A 68 12.84 -2.05 8.59
CA GLY A 68 12.56 -1.06 9.63
C GLY A 68 11.53 0.02 9.26
N TYR A 69 10.82 -0.15 8.15
CA TYR A 69 9.73 0.76 7.77
C TYR A 69 8.50 0.57 8.67
N THR A 70 7.75 1.65 8.86
CA THR A 70 6.57 1.71 9.72
C THR A 70 5.25 1.64 8.94
N ALA A 71 5.30 1.76 7.61
CA ALA A 71 4.14 1.60 6.72
C ALA A 71 4.58 1.21 5.31
N GLY A 72 3.70 0.53 4.56
CA GLY A 72 3.92 0.15 3.17
C GLY A 72 2.79 0.62 2.25
N ILE A 73 3.13 1.29 1.15
CA ILE A 73 2.17 1.65 0.10
C ILE A 73 2.61 0.98 -1.19
N VAL A 74 1.76 0.09 -1.71
CA VAL A 74 2.01 -0.54 -3.00
C VAL A 74 1.21 0.19 -4.08
N PHE A 75 1.87 0.63 -5.14
CA PHE A 75 1.21 1.21 -6.30
C PHE A 75 1.30 0.28 -7.51
N GLN A 76 0.29 0.33 -8.38
CA GLN A 76 0.28 -0.43 -9.62
C GLN A 76 1.39 0.08 -10.55
N ASN A 77 2.19 -0.84 -11.10
CA ASN A 77 3.05 -0.53 -12.24
C ASN A 77 2.21 -0.48 -13.54
N VAL A 78 2.71 0.16 -14.60
CA VAL A 78 2.08 0.24 -15.92
C VAL A 78 1.85 -1.17 -16.44
N ARG A 79 0.57 -1.56 -16.50
CA ARG A 79 0.13 -2.86 -17.02
C ARG A 79 -1.19 -2.68 -17.80
N PRO A 80 -1.55 -3.62 -18.68
CA PRO A 80 -2.85 -3.58 -19.35
C PRO A 80 -4.04 -3.53 -18.37
N ASP A 81 -3.87 -4.09 -17.16
CA ASP A 81 -4.83 -4.10 -16.05
C ASP A 81 -4.63 -2.94 -15.06
N CYS A 82 -4.23 -1.74 -15.51
CA CYS A 82 -3.93 -0.57 -14.66
C CYS A 82 -4.99 -0.26 -13.57
N LEU A 83 -6.27 -0.55 -13.83
CA LEU A 83 -7.38 -0.34 -12.88
C LEU A 83 -7.89 -1.63 -12.22
N GLY A 84 -7.25 -2.77 -12.48
CA GLY A 84 -7.61 -4.05 -11.89
C GLY A 84 -7.44 -4.01 -10.38
N GLN A 85 -8.56 -4.12 -9.65
CA GLN A 85 -8.55 -4.26 -8.20
C GLN A 85 -7.99 -5.65 -7.86
N VAL A 86 -7.03 -5.68 -6.95
CA VAL A 86 -6.45 -6.91 -6.43
C VAL A 86 -6.69 -7.01 -4.94
N SER A 87 -6.99 -8.22 -4.46
CA SER A 87 -7.00 -8.49 -3.03
C SER A 87 -5.57 -8.49 -2.50
N MET A 88 -5.30 -7.56 -1.60
CA MET A 88 -4.07 -7.51 -0.80
C MET A 88 -4.13 -8.66 0.21
N LEU A 89 -3.49 -9.79 -0.10
CA LEU A 89 -3.29 -10.89 0.85
C LEU A 89 -1.94 -10.71 1.54
N ALA A 90 -1.96 -10.03 2.68
CA ALA A 90 -0.81 -9.83 3.56
C ALA A 90 -1.26 -9.79 5.04
N SER A 91 -0.38 -10.18 5.95
CA SER A 91 -0.58 -10.13 7.40
C SER A 91 0.68 -9.59 8.07
N GLY A 92 0.52 -8.70 9.04
CA GLY A 92 1.64 -8.03 9.68
C GLY A 92 1.22 -6.94 10.65
N THR A 93 2.21 -6.32 11.28
CA THR A 93 1.99 -5.35 12.37
C THR A 93 2.03 -3.89 11.90
N ILE A 94 2.41 -3.63 10.64
CA ILE A 94 2.46 -2.29 10.06
C ILE A 94 1.29 -2.07 9.08
N PRO A 95 0.73 -0.85 8.99
CA PRO A 95 -0.31 -0.55 8.02
C PRO A 95 0.20 -0.72 6.58
N ASP A 96 -0.56 -1.43 5.74
CA ASP A 96 -0.27 -1.58 4.31
C ASP A 96 -1.52 -1.47 3.42
N GLY A 97 -1.34 -1.05 2.16
CA GLY A 97 -2.44 -0.94 1.22
C GLY A 97 -2.02 -0.72 -0.23
N VAL A 98 -2.89 -1.12 -1.17
CA VAL A 98 -2.70 -0.89 -2.61
C VAL A 98 -3.58 0.26 -3.07
N THR A 99 -2.97 1.21 -3.80
CA THR A 99 -3.72 2.28 -4.46
C THR A 99 -4.12 1.80 -5.86
N SER A 100 -5.38 1.38 -6.02
CA SER A 100 -6.00 1.13 -7.32
C SER A 100 -6.95 2.28 -7.68
N GLY A 101 -7.00 2.66 -8.96
CA GLY A 101 -8.01 3.59 -9.46
C GLY A 101 -9.39 2.93 -9.46
N CYS A 102 -10.28 3.36 -8.58
CA CYS A 102 -11.69 2.98 -8.64
C CYS A 102 -12.38 3.84 -9.71
N SER A 103 -12.81 3.25 -10.82
CA SER A 103 -13.91 3.83 -11.62
C SER A 103 -15.19 3.66 -10.81
N ALA A 104 -15.90 4.76 -10.62
CA ALA A 104 -17.19 4.82 -9.94
C ALA A 104 -18.30 4.15 -10.74
#